data_AF-A0A8S0ZZ18-F1
#
_entry.id   AF-A0A8S0ZZ18-F1
#
_cell.length_a   1.000
_cell.length_b   1.000
_cell.length_c   1.000
_cell.angle_alpha   90.00
_cell.angle_beta   90.00
_cell.angle_gamma   90.00
#
_symmetry.space_group_name_H-M   'P 1'
#
loop_
_entity.id
_entity.type
_entity.pdbx_description
1 polymer ?
#
loop_
_entity_poly.entity_id
_entity_poly.type
_entity_poly.pdbx_seq_one_letter_code
_entity_poly.pdbx_strand_id
1 'polypeptide(L)'
;MYIFSCTLYRLNDACAFKANRIFNCFHEAIGETIALSVSSPRHLQTLGLVQRSVDDTAHDINYLFTQAMDKLSFLPFALVMDKWRWDVFTGDVRKEQYNCHWWRLREQYQGIKPPVLRSELDFDPGSKYHIPANIPYIRYLTYCYQYAKQGIKSNRTAIG
;
A
#
# COMPACT_ATOMS: atom_id res chain seq x y z
N MET A 1 5.32 -7.42 15.41
CA MET A 1 5.18 -6.06 15.97
C MET A 1 3.71 -5.76 16.29
N TYR A 2 3.10 -6.55 17.18
CA TYR A 2 1.64 -6.49 17.50
C TYR A 2 1.34 -5.85 18.86
N ILE A 3 2.31 -5.20 19.51
CA ILE A 3 2.20 -4.85 20.94
C ILE A 3 1.71 -3.41 21.19
N PHE A 4 1.71 -2.51 20.20
CA PHE A 4 1.40 -1.09 20.45
C PHE A 4 -0.06 -0.65 20.26
N SER A 5 -1.01 -1.56 20.00
CA SER A 5 -2.37 -1.15 19.61
C SER A 5 -3.34 -0.86 20.76
N CYS A 6 -3.00 -1.17 22.02
CA CYS A 6 -4.03 -1.24 23.08
C CYS A 6 -4.15 -0.04 24.03
N THR A 7 -3.35 1.02 23.90
CA THR A 7 -3.24 2.02 24.99
C THR A 7 -4.19 3.22 24.90
N LEU A 8 -4.94 3.44 23.79
CA LEU A 8 -5.70 4.70 23.61
C LEU A 8 -7.24 4.60 23.67
N TYR A 9 -7.84 3.40 23.71
CA TYR A 9 -9.30 3.26 23.71
C TYR A 9 -9.81 2.58 24.97
N ARG A 10 -9.87 3.35 26.05
CA ARG A 10 -10.66 3.01 27.23
C ARG A 10 -11.91 3.90 27.19
N LEU A 11 -13.04 3.32 26.79
CA LEU A 11 -14.42 3.57 27.28
C LEU A 11 -15.49 2.96 26.32
N ASN A 12 -16.01 1.81 26.75
CA ASN A 12 -17.44 1.45 26.85
C ASN A 12 -18.38 1.12 25.67
N ASP A 13 -17.97 0.90 24.42
CA ASP A 13 -18.88 0.32 23.38
C ASP A 13 -18.21 -0.70 22.43
N ALA A 14 -17.58 -1.73 22.99
CA ALA A 14 -16.50 -2.48 22.34
C ALA A 14 -16.85 -3.55 21.27
N CYS A 15 -18.12 -3.86 20.99
CA CYS A 15 -18.44 -4.99 20.08
C CYS A 15 -18.83 -4.56 18.66
N ALA A 16 -19.60 -3.47 18.49
CA ALA A 16 -20.10 -3.06 17.17
C ALA A 16 -19.07 -2.23 16.36
N PHE A 17 -18.20 -1.46 17.02
CA PHE A 17 -17.28 -0.55 16.32
C PHE A 17 -16.07 -1.25 15.67
N LYS A 18 -15.77 -2.49 16.08
CA LYS A 18 -14.68 -3.31 15.52
C LYS A 18 -14.95 -3.80 14.09
N ALA A 19 -16.20 -3.71 13.61
CA ALA A 19 -16.63 -4.28 12.35
C ALA A 19 -16.65 -3.30 11.16
N ASN A 20 -16.23 -2.04 11.33
CA ASN A 20 -16.21 -1.09 10.23
C ASN A 20 -14.93 -1.24 9.37
N ARG A 21 -15.07 -1.78 8.16
CA ARG A 21 -13.97 -1.93 7.17
C ARG A 21 -13.24 -0.62 6.85
N ILE A 22 -13.91 0.52 7.03
CA ILE A 22 -13.34 1.88 6.88
C ILE A 22 -12.22 2.13 7.91
N PHE A 23 -12.35 1.61 9.13
CA PHE A 23 -11.38 1.83 10.21
C PHE A 23 -10.00 1.26 9.89
N ASN A 24 -9.93 0.13 9.17
CA ASN A 24 -8.66 -0.51 8.84
C ASN A 24 -7.80 0.32 7.89
N CYS A 25 -8.41 0.99 6.90
CA CYS A 25 -7.68 1.90 6.01
C CYS A 25 -7.19 3.14 6.78
N PHE A 26 -7.99 3.68 7.70
CA PHE A 26 -7.58 4.79 8.55
C PHE A 26 -6.43 4.42 9.48
N HIS A 27 -6.49 3.25 10.10
CA HIS A 27 -5.43 2.75 10.98
C HIS A 27 -4.10 2.61 10.22
N GLU A 28 -4.14 2.09 9.00
CA GLU A 28 -2.99 1.96 8.12
C GLU A 28 -2.44 3.31 7.67
N ALA A 29 -3.32 4.25 7.29
CA ALA A 29 -2.94 5.61 6.92
C ALA A 29 -2.26 6.38 8.07
N ILE A 30 -2.75 6.22 9.30
CA ILE A 30 -2.13 6.85 10.49
C ILE A 30 -0.74 6.28 10.73
N GLY A 31 -0.59 4.96 10.71
CA GLY A 31 0.70 4.31 10.90
C GLY A 31 1.74 4.75 9.86
N GLU A 32 1.33 4.81 8.59
CA GLU A 32 2.16 5.31 7.50
C GLU A 32 2.50 6.80 7.63
N THR A 33 1.56 7.65 8.04
CA THR A 33 1.83 9.08 8.25
C THR A 33 2.91 9.29 9.32
N ILE A 34 2.83 8.52 10.41
CA ILE A 34 3.84 8.55 11.47
C ILE A 34 5.18 8.03 10.93
N ALA A 35 5.18 6.92 10.20
CA ALA A 35 6.39 6.36 9.60
C ALA A 35 7.08 7.35 8.65
N LEU A 36 6.32 8.08 7.83
CA LEU A 36 6.84 9.12 6.93
C LEU A 36 7.47 10.28 7.70
N SER A 37 6.85 10.71 8.80
CA SER A 37 7.39 11.78 9.64
C SER A 37 8.72 11.37 10.28
N VAL A 38 8.80 10.16 10.83
CA VAL A 38 10.00 9.63 11.49
C VAL A 38 11.11 9.31 10.48
N SER A 39 10.76 8.91 9.26
CA SER A 39 11.71 8.58 8.19
C SER A 39 12.27 9.81 7.48
N SER A 40 11.77 11.01 7.79
CA SER A 40 12.24 12.23 7.15
C SER A 40 13.72 12.50 7.49
N PRO A 41 14.55 12.91 6.52
CA PRO A 41 15.98 13.11 6.76
C PRO A 41 16.28 14.14 7.86
N ARG A 42 15.43 15.18 7.97
CA ARG A 42 15.52 16.18 9.06
C ARG A 42 15.29 15.57 10.44
N HIS A 43 14.31 14.67 10.58
CA HIS A 43 14.04 13.99 11.85
C HIS A 43 15.20 13.06 12.25
N LEU A 44 15.75 12.32 11.29
CA LEU A 44 16.92 11.45 11.52
C LEU A 44 18.18 12.25 11.90
N GLN A 45 18.33 13.46 11.37
CA GLN A 45 19.42 14.37 11.76
C GLN A 45 19.24 14.89 13.19
N THR A 46 18.03 15.27 13.61
CA THR A 46 17.75 15.68 15.01
C THR A 46 18.08 14.57 16.01
N LEU A 47 17.89 13.31 15.62
CA LEU A 47 18.25 12.13 16.42
C LEU A 47 19.74 11.79 16.38
N GLY A 48 20.55 12.50 15.58
CA GLY A 48 21.99 12.25 15.42
C GLY A 48 22.31 10.99 14.59
N LEU A 49 21.33 10.39 13.92
CA LEU A 49 21.51 9.19 13.09
C LEU A 49 22.10 9.49 11.71
N VAL A 50 22.00 10.75 11.25
CA VAL A 50 22.59 11.24 10.00
C VAL A 50 23.48 12.44 10.31
N GLN A 51 24.77 12.34 9.97
CA GLN A 51 25.80 13.32 10.37
C GLN A 51 26.01 14.46 9.35
N ARG A 52 25.56 14.31 8.09
CA ARG A 52 25.68 15.35 7.05
C ARG A 52 24.42 16.20 6.98
N SER A 53 24.56 17.51 6.72
CA SER A 53 23.44 18.40 6.43
C SER A 53 22.70 17.91 5.19
N VAL A 54 21.44 17.51 5.35
CA VAL A 54 20.59 16.94 4.29
C VAL A 54 19.95 18.02 3.40
N ASP A 55 20.59 19.19 3.28
CA ASP A 55 20.08 20.35 2.53
C ASP A 55 20.67 20.38 1.10
N ASP A 56 20.97 19.20 0.55
CA ASP A 56 21.50 19.01 -0.80
C ASP A 56 20.42 18.37 -1.69
N THR A 57 20.15 19.00 -2.83
CA THR A 57 19.09 18.61 -3.76
C THR A 57 19.22 17.15 -4.20
N ALA A 58 20.44 16.62 -4.28
CA ALA A 58 20.69 15.21 -4.62
C ALA A 58 20.13 14.24 -3.56
N HIS A 59 20.19 14.59 -2.28
CA HIS A 59 19.66 13.76 -1.20
C HIS A 59 18.14 13.75 -1.19
N ASP A 60 17.51 14.90 -1.43
CA ASP A 60 16.06 15.00 -1.58
C ASP A 60 15.55 14.18 -2.77
N ILE A 61 16.24 14.22 -3.92
CA ILE A 61 15.91 13.39 -5.08
C ILE A 61 15.99 11.90 -4.73
N ASN A 62 17.05 11.46 -4.04
CA ASN A 62 17.18 10.06 -3.64
C ASN A 62 16.10 9.62 -2.65
N TYR A 63 15.74 10.49 -1.70
CA TYR A 63 14.66 10.24 -0.75
C TYR A 63 13.31 10.14 -1.47
N LEU A 64 12.97 11.13 -2.31
CA LEU A 64 11.73 11.15 -3.08
C LEU A 64 11.65 9.97 -4.06
N PHE A 65 12.77 9.58 -4.68
CA PHE A 65 12.83 8.41 -5.54
C PHE A 65 12.56 7.11 -4.76
N THR A 66 13.14 6.97 -3.56
CA THR A 66 12.88 5.82 -2.69
C THR A 66 11.42 5.75 -2.26
N GLN A 67 10.83 6.90 -1.89
CA GLN A 67 9.39 6.99 -1.57
C GLN A 67 8.50 6.67 -2.77
N ALA A 68 8.85 7.19 -3.95
CA ALA A 68 8.13 6.91 -5.18
C ALA A 68 8.20 5.42 -5.53
N MET A 69 9.38 4.78 -5.43
CA MET A 69 9.51 3.36 -5.68
C MET A 69 8.69 2.51 -4.71
N ASP A 70 8.59 2.87 -3.43
CA ASP A 70 7.77 2.13 -2.48
C ASP A 70 6.27 2.29 -2.77
N LYS A 71 5.80 3.53 -2.97
CA LYS A 71 4.36 3.82 -3.06
C LYS A 71 3.80 3.71 -4.49
N LEU A 72 4.50 4.23 -5.48
CA LEU A 72 4.03 4.29 -6.87
C LEU A 72 4.10 2.92 -7.56
N SER A 73 5.15 2.13 -7.30
CA SER A 73 5.28 0.80 -7.91
C SER A 73 4.23 -0.20 -7.37
N PHE A 74 3.77 0.03 -6.14
CA PHE A 74 2.81 -0.84 -5.47
C PHE A 74 1.35 -0.61 -5.92
N LEU A 75 1.01 0.60 -6.36
CA LEU A 75 -0.32 0.97 -6.84
C LEU A 75 -0.90 0.03 -7.91
N PRO A 76 -0.21 -0.24 -9.04
CA PRO A 76 -0.74 -1.13 -10.06
C PRO A 76 -0.88 -2.58 -9.55
N PHE A 77 -0.03 -3.00 -8.60
CA PHE A 77 -0.17 -4.31 -7.96
C PHE A 77 -1.44 -4.41 -7.11
N ALA A 78 -1.73 -3.39 -6.30
CA ALA A 78 -2.95 -3.33 -5.51
C ALA A 78 -4.21 -3.33 -6.37
N LEU A 79 -4.20 -2.59 -7.48
CA LEU A 79 -5.32 -2.54 -8.44
C LEU A 79 -5.58 -3.90 -9.09
N VAL A 80 -4.53 -4.58 -9.57
CA VAL A 80 -4.65 -5.90 -10.21
C VAL A 80 -5.24 -6.93 -9.24
N MET A 81 -4.82 -6.90 -7.97
CA MET A 81 -5.30 -7.82 -6.94
C MET A 81 -6.82 -7.75 -6.75
N ASP A 82 -7.38 -6.56 -6.56
CA ASP A 82 -8.81 -6.44 -6.37
C ASP A 82 -9.59 -6.60 -7.67
N LYS A 83 -9.06 -6.15 -8.80
CA LYS A 83 -9.69 -6.38 -10.09
C LYS A 83 -9.84 -7.87 -10.38
N TRP A 84 -8.78 -8.65 -10.19
CA TRP A 84 -8.81 -10.10 -10.37
C TRP A 84 -9.88 -10.74 -9.46
N ARG A 85 -9.94 -10.36 -8.18
CA ARG A 85 -10.95 -10.88 -7.25
C ARG A 85 -12.35 -10.50 -7.67
N TRP A 86 -12.56 -9.26 -8.09
CA TRP A 86 -13.85 -8.79 -8.56
C TRP A 86 -14.31 -9.62 -9.75
N ASP A 87 -13.46 -9.77 -10.77
CA ASP A 87 -13.76 -10.53 -11.98
C ASP A 87 -14.05 -12.03 -11.68
N VAL A 88 -13.41 -12.58 -10.64
CA VAL A 88 -13.70 -13.94 -10.14
C VAL A 88 -15.03 -14.01 -9.40
N PHE A 89 -15.35 -13.02 -8.57
CA PHE A 89 -16.59 -13.00 -7.79
C PHE A 89 -17.83 -12.66 -8.62
N THR A 90 -17.71 -11.85 -9.69
CA THR A 90 -18.79 -11.61 -10.65
C THR A 90 -19.04 -12.80 -11.56
N GLY A 91 -18.10 -13.74 -11.64
CA GLY A 91 -18.18 -14.90 -12.52
C GLY A 91 -17.73 -14.63 -13.95
N ASP A 92 -17.15 -13.46 -14.24
CA ASP A 92 -16.60 -13.11 -15.55
C ASP A 92 -15.42 -14.01 -15.92
N VAL A 93 -14.71 -14.53 -14.92
CA VAL A 93 -13.55 -15.42 -15.07
C VAL A 93 -13.87 -16.78 -14.49
N ARG A 94 -13.77 -17.81 -15.34
CA ARG A 94 -13.96 -19.20 -14.94
C ARG A 94 -12.70 -19.77 -14.29
N LYS A 95 -12.87 -20.85 -13.52
CA LYS A 95 -11.78 -21.50 -12.76
C LYS A 95 -10.61 -21.94 -13.65
N GLU A 96 -10.91 -22.32 -14.89
CA GLU A 96 -9.93 -22.78 -15.88
C GLU A 96 -9.12 -21.62 -16.49
N GLN A 97 -9.34 -20.38 -16.03
CA GLN A 97 -8.68 -19.18 -16.55
C GLN A 97 -8.15 -18.29 -15.42
N TYR A 98 -8.11 -18.78 -14.19
CA TYR A 98 -7.70 -18.00 -13.02
C TYR A 98 -6.27 -17.50 -13.14
N ASN A 99 -5.35 -18.38 -13.54
CA ASN A 99 -3.94 -18.04 -13.60
C ASN A 99 -3.60 -17.22 -14.85
N CYS A 100 -4.18 -17.58 -16.00
CA CYS A 100 -4.05 -16.82 -17.24
C CYS A 100 -4.58 -15.40 -17.08
N HIS A 101 -5.76 -15.22 -16.47
CA HIS A 101 -6.32 -13.90 -16.22
C HIS A 101 -5.46 -13.08 -15.25
N TRP A 102 -4.93 -13.70 -14.21
CA TRP A 102 -3.99 -13.07 -13.28
C TRP A 102 -2.76 -12.50 -14.00
N TRP A 103 -2.10 -13.30 -14.84
CA TRP A 103 -0.93 -12.86 -15.58
C TRP A 103 -1.25 -11.82 -16.65
N ARG A 104 -2.41 -11.92 -17.31
CA ARG A 104 -2.91 -10.89 -18.24
C ARG A 104 -3.07 -9.53 -17.56
N LEU A 105 -3.69 -9.50 -16.38
CA LEU A 105 -3.85 -8.26 -15.61
C LEU A 105 -2.49 -7.71 -15.15
N ARG A 106 -1.58 -8.58 -14.70
CA ARG A 106 -0.23 -8.17 -14.33
C ARG A 106 0.55 -7.58 -15.51
N GLU A 107 0.44 -8.17 -16.68
CA GLU A 107 1.09 -7.64 -17.89
C GLU A 107 0.47 -6.29 -18.28
N GLN A 108 -0.86 -6.17 -18.27
CA GLN A 108 -1.55 -4.94 -18.65
C GLN A 108 -1.29 -3.75 -17.72
N TYR A 109 -1.30 -3.97 -16.39
CA TYR A 109 -1.22 -2.88 -15.42
C TYR A 109 0.17 -2.68 -14.82
N GLN A 110 0.97 -3.74 -14.67
CA GLN A 110 2.32 -3.66 -14.09
C GLN A 110 3.43 -3.80 -15.15
N GLY A 111 3.11 -4.25 -16.37
CA GLY A 111 4.11 -4.45 -17.42
C GLY A 111 5.06 -5.62 -17.15
N ILE A 112 4.63 -6.61 -16.35
CA ILE A 112 5.48 -7.75 -15.94
C ILE A 112 4.89 -9.08 -16.40
N LYS A 113 5.79 -9.99 -16.79
CA LYS A 113 5.47 -11.35 -17.23
C LYS A 113 6.08 -12.40 -16.29
N PRO A 114 5.54 -13.63 -16.25
CA PRO A 114 6.15 -14.67 -15.43
C PRO A 114 7.53 -15.05 -16.00
N PRO A 115 8.53 -15.35 -15.16
CA PRO A 115 9.87 -15.74 -15.61
C PRO A 115 9.93 -17.16 -16.18
N VAL A 116 8.91 -17.98 -15.89
CA VAL A 116 8.76 -19.37 -16.36
C VAL A 116 7.36 -19.55 -16.90
N LEU A 117 7.17 -20.53 -17.78
CA LEU A 117 5.84 -20.89 -18.27
C LEU A 117 4.95 -21.31 -17.10
N ARG A 118 3.72 -20.77 -17.09
CA ARG A 118 2.70 -21.07 -16.10
C ARG A 118 1.49 -21.71 -16.76
N SER A 119 0.80 -22.55 -16.00
CA SER A 119 -0.39 -23.26 -16.41
C SER A 119 -1.54 -22.96 -15.44
N GLU A 120 -2.72 -23.49 -15.72
CA GLU A 120 -3.88 -23.42 -14.81
C GLU A 120 -3.83 -24.49 -13.70
N LEU A 121 -2.80 -25.36 -13.71
CA LEU A 121 -2.46 -26.17 -12.54
C LEU A 121 -1.79 -25.31 -11.45
N ASP A 122 -1.24 -24.17 -11.85
CA ASP A 122 -0.66 -23.18 -10.93
C ASP A 122 -1.73 -22.22 -10.43
N PHE A 123 -1.61 -21.80 -9.18
CA PHE A 123 -2.49 -20.78 -8.59
C PHE A 123 -1.67 -19.66 -7.96
N ASP A 124 -0.99 -18.88 -8.82
CA ASP A 124 -0.17 -17.72 -8.41
C ASP A 124 -0.91 -16.67 -7.57
N PRO A 125 -2.17 -16.29 -7.85
CA PRO A 125 -2.85 -15.36 -6.96
C PRO A 125 -2.99 -15.92 -5.53
N GLY A 126 -3.10 -17.25 -5.37
CA GLY A 126 -3.14 -17.91 -4.07
C GLY A 126 -1.85 -17.81 -3.26
N SER A 127 -0.71 -17.56 -3.90
CA SER A 127 0.57 -17.39 -3.20
C SER A 127 0.67 -16.06 -2.44
N LYS A 128 -0.29 -15.15 -2.63
CA LYS A 128 -0.37 -13.89 -1.90
C LYS A 128 -1.41 -13.96 -0.79
N TYR A 129 -0.96 -13.93 0.47
CA TYR A 129 -1.76 -14.06 1.71
C TYR A 129 -3.19 -13.49 1.68
N HIS A 130 -3.39 -12.31 1.09
CA HIS A 130 -4.68 -11.63 1.13
C HIS A 130 -5.76 -12.28 0.26
N ILE A 131 -5.36 -13.07 -0.75
CA ILE A 131 -6.27 -13.85 -1.59
C ILE A 131 -6.86 -15.03 -0.80
N PRO A 132 -6.08 -15.98 -0.24
CA PRO A 132 -6.63 -17.07 0.55
C PRO A 132 -7.25 -16.60 1.88
N ALA A 133 -6.74 -15.52 2.49
CA ALA A 133 -7.34 -14.94 3.70
C ALA A 133 -8.59 -14.08 3.43
N ASN A 134 -8.99 -13.91 2.15
CA ASN A 134 -10.14 -13.10 1.72
C ASN A 134 -10.09 -11.64 2.23
N ILE A 135 -8.90 -11.06 2.40
CA ILE A 135 -8.72 -9.68 2.91
C ILE A 135 -8.63 -8.71 1.73
N PRO A 136 -9.57 -7.76 1.54
CA PRO A 136 -9.60 -6.85 0.37
C PRO A 136 -8.38 -5.93 0.33
N TYR A 137 -7.83 -5.70 -0.87
CA TYR A 137 -6.64 -4.88 -1.10
C TYR A 137 -6.96 -3.39 -1.31
N ILE A 138 -8.25 -3.05 -1.46
CA ILE A 138 -8.67 -1.70 -1.87
C ILE A 138 -8.36 -0.63 -0.82
N ARG A 139 -8.07 -1.11 0.40
CA ARG A 139 -7.56 -0.34 1.55
C ARG A 139 -6.29 0.44 1.21
N TYR A 140 -5.41 -0.15 0.41
CA TYR A 140 -4.16 0.48 -0.03
C TYR A 140 -4.37 1.49 -1.17
N LEU A 141 -5.45 1.39 -1.93
CA LEU A 141 -5.73 2.34 -3.02
C LEU A 141 -6.28 3.66 -2.48
N THR A 142 -7.09 3.60 -1.42
CA THR A 142 -7.54 4.79 -0.67
C THR A 142 -6.40 5.55 0.00
N TYR A 143 -5.30 4.85 0.36
CA TYR A 143 -4.09 5.47 0.88
C TYR A 143 -3.44 6.43 -0.12
N CYS A 144 -3.31 6.05 -1.40
CA CYS A 144 -2.71 6.93 -2.40
C CYS A 144 -3.55 8.19 -2.69
N TYR A 145 -4.88 8.12 -2.59
CA TYR A 145 -5.72 9.30 -2.71
C TYR A 145 -5.45 10.31 -1.56
N GLN A 146 -5.24 9.82 -0.34
CA GLN A 146 -4.89 10.66 0.81
C GLN A 146 -3.47 11.24 0.67
N TYR A 147 -2.50 10.43 0.22
CA TYR A 147 -1.12 10.87 -0.04
C TYR A 147 -1.07 12.00 -1.09
N ALA A 148 -1.77 11.85 -2.22
CA ALA A 148 -1.87 12.89 -3.24
C ALA A 148 -2.44 14.21 -2.68
N LYS A 149 -3.43 14.11 -1.79
CA LYS A 149 -4.07 15.28 -1.16
C LYS A 149 -3.18 15.97 -0.11
N GLN A 150 -2.34 15.22 0.60
CA GLN A 150 -1.40 15.79 1.59
C GLN A 150 -0.15 16.39 0.92
N GLY A 151 0.41 15.73 -0.10
CA GLY A 151 1.54 16.28 -0.89
C GLY A 151 1.20 17.62 -1.55
N ILE A 152 -0.03 17.78 -2.08
CA ILE A 152 -0.50 19.06 -2.66
C ILE A 152 -0.64 20.16 -1.61
N LYS A 153 -1.01 19.83 -0.35
CA LYS A 153 -1.11 20.82 0.73
C LYS A 153 0.25 21.27 1.25
N SER A 154 1.20 20.35 1.39
CA SER A 154 2.57 20.66 1.83
C SER A 154 3.26 21.66 0.90
N ASN A 155 2.98 21.59 -0.41
CA ASN A 155 3.55 22.50 -1.41
C ASN A 155 2.89 23.89 -1.47
N ARG A 156 1.72 24.10 -0.82
CA ARG A 156 1.08 25.42 -0.71
C ARG A 156 1.56 26.21 0.52
N THR A 157 1.98 25.53 1.56
CA THR A 157 2.51 26.15 2.79
C THR A 157 3.99 26.51 2.72
N ALA A 158 4.70 26.15 1.63
CA ALA A 158 6.09 26.51 1.39
C ALA A 158 6.27 27.76 0.50
N ILE A 159 5.16 28.37 0.04
CA ILE A 159 5.15 29.57 -0.81
C ILE A 159 4.31 30.69 -0.18
N GLY A 160 4.32 30.77 1.15
CA GLY A 160 3.65 31.81 1.94
C GLY A 160 4.56 32.29 3.05
#